data_AF-A0A7S1AI96-F1
#
_entry.id   AF-A0A7S1AI96-F1
#
_cell.length_a   1.000
_cell.length_b   1.000
_cell.length_c   1.000
_cell.angle_alpha   90.00
_cell.angle_beta   90.00
_cell.angle_gamma   90.00
#
_symmetry.space_group_name_H-M   'P 1'
#
loop_
_entity.id
_entity.type
_entity.pdbx_description
1 polymer ?
#
loop_
_entity_poly.entity_id
_entity_poly.type
_entity_poly.pdbx_seq_one_letter_code
_entity_poly.pdbx_strand_id
1 'polypeptide(L)'
;MVVVADWIFFIIVLHEGVSVVQVARVAKASRLIRFTRVVRVIRFAKFFRVISGLFSHIKSDQTRSVFSILFMIWLLVFANHYIACGWYWIGTQDDVHSWLQKTGISQRDDVFKYTTALHWSLTQFTPASMDVSATNTAERIYSIVVLLFALVTFTSFVSSITTSMTNLRK
;
A
#
# COMPACT_ATOMS: atom_id res chain seq x y z
N MET A 1 -10.17 17.28 4.92
CA MET A 1 -9.65 18.48 4.24
C MET A 1 -9.48 18.28 2.73
N VAL A 2 -8.73 17.29 2.23
CA VAL A 2 -8.60 17.06 0.75
C VAL A 2 -9.86 16.44 0.13
N VAL A 3 -10.57 15.58 0.85
CA VAL A 3 -11.86 15.01 0.38
C VAL A 3 -12.89 16.10 0.09
N VAL A 4 -12.95 17.15 0.92
CA VAL A 4 -13.88 18.28 0.73
C VAL A 4 -13.50 19.11 -0.50
N ALA A 5 -12.20 19.26 -0.78
CA ALA A 5 -11.74 19.93 -2.00
C ALA A 5 -12.08 19.12 -3.26
N ASP A 6 -12.03 17.79 -3.20
CA ASP A 6 -12.44 16.88 -4.29
C ASP A 6 -13.94 17.01 -4.62
N TRP A 7 -14.81 17.05 -3.60
CA TRP A 7 -16.26 17.20 -3.81
C TRP A 7 -16.63 18.57 -4.39
N ILE A 8 -15.99 19.65 -3.93
CA ILE A 8 -16.19 21.00 -4.47
C ILE A 8 -15.71 21.06 -5.93
N PHE A 9 -14.59 20.43 -6.25
CA PHE A 9 -14.05 20.39 -7.60
C PHE A 9 -14.94 19.57 -8.56
N PHE A 10 -15.47 18.43 -8.11
CA PHE A 10 -16.38 17.59 -8.87
C PHE A 10 -17.70 18.32 -9.19
N ILE A 11 -18.23 19.09 -8.24
CA ILE A 11 -19.43 19.93 -8.44
C ILE A 11 -19.19 21.04 -9.46
N ILE A 12 -18.02 21.70 -9.43
CA ILE A 12 -17.67 22.76 -10.39
C ILE A 12 -17.48 22.18 -11.80
N VAL A 13 -16.90 20.98 -11.93
CA VAL A 13 -16.68 20.31 -13.22
C VAL A 13 -17.98 19.80 -13.84
N LEU A 14 -18.94 19.35 -13.03
CA LEU A 14 -20.27 18.96 -13.53
C LEU A 14 -21.09 20.16 -14.02
N HIS A 15 -20.77 21.37 -13.57
CA HIS A 15 -21.55 22.57 -13.88
C HIS A 15 -21.16 23.24 -15.21
N GLU A 16 -19.98 22.97 -15.78
CA GLU A 16 -19.55 23.57 -17.06
C GLU A 16 -19.11 22.52 -18.09
N GLY A 17 -19.91 22.38 -19.16
CA GLY A 17 -19.61 21.51 -20.30
C GLY A 17 -18.23 21.79 -20.91
N VAL A 18 -17.34 20.81 -20.84
CA VAL A 18 -15.89 21.01 -20.85
C VAL A 18 -15.27 21.20 -22.25
N SER A 19 -14.34 22.17 -22.37
CA SER A 19 -13.50 22.43 -23.56
C SER A 19 -12.07 21.87 -23.43
N VAL A 20 -11.40 21.66 -24.57
CA VAL A 20 -10.10 20.96 -24.72
C VAL A 20 -8.96 21.52 -23.83
N VAL A 21 -9.04 22.78 -23.41
CA VAL A 21 -8.06 23.44 -22.52
C VAL A 21 -8.13 22.89 -21.08
N GLN A 22 -9.29 22.39 -20.63
CA GLN A 22 -9.45 21.77 -19.31
C GLN A 22 -8.83 20.37 -19.24
N VAL A 23 -8.82 19.60 -20.35
CA VAL A 23 -8.15 18.28 -20.41
C VAL A 23 -6.64 18.41 -20.17
N ALA A 24 -6.00 19.45 -20.74
CA ALA A 24 -4.59 19.74 -20.49
C ALA A 24 -4.30 20.14 -19.03
N ARG A 25 -5.25 20.79 -18.34
CA ARG A 25 -5.13 21.12 -16.91
C ARG A 25 -5.30 19.89 -16.02
N VAL A 26 -6.20 18.97 -16.36
CA VAL A 26 -6.37 17.68 -15.68
C VAL A 26 -5.11 16.81 -15.79
N ALA A 27 -4.43 16.81 -16.95
CA ALA A 27 -3.14 16.15 -17.12
C ALA A 27 -1.99 16.77 -16.29
N LYS A 28 -2.07 18.07 -15.98
CA LYS A 28 -1.16 18.75 -15.03
C LYS A 28 -1.52 18.44 -13.57
N ALA A 29 -2.81 18.37 -13.25
CA ALA A 29 -3.31 18.00 -11.92
C ALA A 29 -3.00 16.54 -11.56
N SER A 30 -3.05 15.61 -12.53
CA SER A 30 -2.61 14.21 -12.34
C SER A 30 -1.13 14.12 -11.97
N ARG A 31 -0.31 15.06 -12.44
CA ARG A 31 1.10 15.19 -12.06
C ARG A 31 1.25 15.66 -10.61
N LEU A 32 0.36 16.55 -10.13
CA LEU A 32 0.30 16.97 -8.71
C LEU A 32 -0.21 15.85 -7.78
N ILE A 33 -1.13 14.99 -8.23
CA ILE A 33 -1.60 13.81 -7.48
C ILE A 33 -0.44 12.83 -7.22
N ARG A 34 0.58 12.77 -8.08
CA ARG A 34 1.80 11.97 -7.82
C ARG A 34 2.65 12.56 -6.67
N PHE A 35 2.72 13.89 -6.55
CA PHE A 35 3.46 14.55 -5.47
C PHE A 35 2.80 14.38 -4.09
N THR A 36 1.46 14.32 -4.02
CA THR A 36 0.76 14.06 -2.75
C THR A 36 1.03 12.65 -2.21
N ARG A 37 1.31 11.66 -3.09
CA ARG A 37 1.75 10.31 -2.67
C ARG A 37 3.12 10.34 -2.00
N VAL A 38 4.07 11.15 -2.48
CA VAL A 38 5.42 11.29 -1.86
C VAL A 38 5.33 11.95 -0.48
N VAL A 39 4.47 12.96 -0.32
CA VAL A 39 4.25 13.61 0.99
C VAL A 39 3.71 12.62 2.03
N ARG A 40 2.90 11.63 1.64
CA ARG A 40 2.45 10.56 2.56
C ARG A 40 3.61 9.68 3.01
N VAL A 41 4.51 9.30 2.10
CA VAL A 41 5.71 8.49 2.43
C VAL A 41 6.64 9.23 3.38
N ILE A 42 6.87 10.53 3.16
CA ILE A 42 7.70 11.37 4.05
C ILE A 42 7.08 11.51 5.45
N ARG A 43 5.76 11.67 5.54
CA ARG A 43 5.06 11.70 6.83
C ARG A 43 5.15 10.36 7.56
N PHE A 44 5.07 9.25 6.83
CA PHE A 44 5.23 7.92 7.38
C PHE A 44 6.65 7.69 7.91
N ALA A 45 7.68 8.15 7.19
CA ALA A 45 9.06 8.11 7.66
C ALA A 45 9.29 8.97 8.91
N LYS A 46 8.63 10.14 9.02
CA LYS A 46 8.63 10.96 10.24
C LYS A 46 7.95 10.24 11.41
N PHE A 47 6.81 9.60 11.18
CA PHE A 47 6.12 8.79 12.20
C PHE A 47 7.01 7.67 12.73
N PHE A 48 7.73 6.98 11.83
CA PHE A 48 8.75 6.00 12.20
C PHE A 48 9.85 6.57 13.10
N ARG A 49 10.37 7.77 12.80
CA ARG A 49 11.37 8.44 13.64
C ARG A 49 10.84 8.81 15.02
N VAL A 50 9.62 9.34 15.10
CA VAL A 50 8.99 9.72 16.37
C VAL A 50 8.76 8.49 17.26
N ILE A 51 8.31 7.38 16.67
CA ILE A 51 8.13 6.12 17.40
C ILE A 51 9.47 5.54 17.86
N SER A 52 10.51 5.59 17.02
CA SER A 52 11.89 5.23 17.44
C SER A 52 12.37 6.07 18.63
N GLY A 53 12.01 7.35 18.67
CA GLY A 53 12.25 8.22 19.82
C GLY A 53 11.51 7.77 21.08
N LEU A 54 10.25 7.34 20.96
CA LEU A 54 9.47 6.80 22.08
C LEU A 54 10.04 5.47 22.61
N PHE A 55 10.59 4.62 21.73
CA PHE A 55 11.27 3.39 22.12
C PHE A 55 12.47 3.63 23.05
N SER A 56 13.09 4.81 23.02
CA SER A 56 14.22 5.16 23.91
C SER A 56 13.82 5.42 25.36
N HIS A 57 12.53 5.69 25.63
CA HIS A 57 12.01 5.99 26.97
C HIS A 57 11.49 4.75 27.71
N ILE A 58 11.39 3.60 27.03
CA ILE A 58 10.87 2.36 27.64
C ILE A 58 12.03 1.65 28.36
N LYS A 59 11.97 1.60 29.69
CA LYS A 59 13.02 0.98 30.54
C LYS A 59 12.88 -0.54 30.71
N SER A 60 11.70 -1.11 30.49
CA SER A 60 11.48 -2.56 30.63
C SER A 60 11.63 -3.26 29.28
N ASP A 61 12.56 -4.22 29.23
CA ASP A 61 12.90 -4.99 28.02
C ASP A 61 11.70 -5.78 27.49
N GLN A 62 10.84 -6.28 28.37
CA GLN A 62 9.63 -7.04 28.03
C GLN A 62 8.61 -6.15 27.30
N THR A 63 8.34 -4.95 27.85
CA THR A 63 7.47 -3.97 27.18
C THR A 63 8.05 -3.49 25.85
N ARG A 64 9.38 -3.29 25.77
CA ARG A 64 10.04 -2.88 24.54
C ARG A 64 9.85 -3.91 23.41
N SER A 65 9.99 -5.19 23.73
CA SER A 65 9.76 -6.29 22.79
C SER A 65 8.31 -6.36 22.28
N VAL A 66 7.33 -6.27 23.18
CA VAL A 66 5.90 -6.30 22.79
C VAL A 66 5.53 -5.12 21.89
N PHE A 67 5.95 -3.90 22.26
CA PHE A 67 5.71 -2.70 21.44
C PHE A 67 6.39 -2.80 20.06
N SER A 68 7.59 -3.39 19.99
CA SER A 68 8.30 -3.61 18.71
C SER A 68 7.50 -4.53 17.77
N ILE A 69 6.96 -5.63 18.30
CA ILE A 69 6.13 -6.57 17.53
C ILE A 69 4.84 -5.90 17.06
N LEU A 70 4.12 -5.20 17.95
CA LEU A 70 2.88 -4.49 17.59
C LEU A 70 3.13 -3.44 16.51
N PHE A 71 4.23 -2.70 16.62
CA PHE A 71 4.61 -1.70 15.63
C PHE A 71 4.96 -2.33 14.28
N MET A 72 5.65 -3.48 14.28
CA MET A 72 5.90 -4.23 13.05
C MET A 72 4.64 -4.77 12.38
N ILE A 73 3.67 -5.28 13.16
CA ILE A 73 2.37 -5.71 12.62
C ILE A 73 1.66 -4.52 11.97
N TRP A 74 1.64 -3.37 12.63
CA TRP A 74 1.04 -2.17 12.09
C TRP A 74 1.73 -1.73 10.78
N LEU A 75 3.07 -1.75 10.75
CA LEU A 75 3.85 -1.49 9.54
C LEU A 75 3.47 -2.44 8.39
N LEU A 76 3.33 -3.74 8.68
CA LEU A 76 2.97 -4.75 7.68
C LEU A 76 1.57 -4.50 7.09
N VAL A 77 0.59 -4.16 7.91
CA VAL A 77 -0.77 -3.83 7.44
C VAL A 77 -0.74 -2.60 6.53
N PHE A 78 -0.02 -1.56 6.93
CA PHE A 78 0.10 -0.35 6.12
C PHE A 78 0.84 -0.62 4.80
N ALA A 79 1.96 -1.34 4.84
CA ALA A 79 2.70 -1.73 3.66
C ALA A 79 1.81 -2.52 2.68
N ASN A 80 1.04 -3.49 3.18
CA ASN A 80 0.10 -4.26 2.37
C ASN A 80 -0.99 -3.39 1.73
N HIS A 81 -1.56 -2.42 2.47
CA HIS A 81 -2.51 -1.47 1.88
C HIS A 81 -1.91 -0.69 0.71
N TYR A 82 -0.69 -0.16 0.86
CA TYR A 82 -0.02 0.57 -0.23
C TYR A 82 0.34 -0.34 -1.41
N ILE A 83 0.77 -1.58 -1.14
CA ILE A 83 1.07 -2.57 -2.17
C ILE A 83 -0.20 -2.95 -2.93
N ALA A 84 -1.30 -3.24 -2.22
CA ALA A 84 -2.60 -3.54 -2.81
C ALA A 84 -3.13 -2.38 -3.67
N CYS A 85 -3.06 -1.14 -3.18
CA CYS A 85 -3.45 0.02 -3.97
C CYS A 85 -2.55 0.24 -5.20
N GLY A 86 -1.25 -0.07 -5.09
CA GLY A 86 -0.32 -0.04 -6.22
C GLY A 86 -0.65 -1.12 -7.27
N TRP A 87 -0.93 -2.33 -6.81
CA TRP A 87 -1.34 -3.47 -7.65
C TRP A 87 -2.63 -3.18 -8.42
N TYR A 88 -3.64 -2.65 -7.74
CA TYR A 88 -4.87 -2.19 -8.37
C TYR A 88 -4.61 -1.10 -9.41
N TRP A 89 -3.84 -0.07 -9.04
CA TRP A 89 -3.54 1.03 -9.95
C TRP A 89 -2.78 0.60 -11.22
N ILE A 90 -1.88 -0.38 -11.12
CA ILE A 90 -1.19 -0.95 -12.29
C ILE A 90 -2.18 -1.69 -13.19
N GLY A 91 -3.07 -2.49 -12.59
CA GLY A 91 -4.08 -3.22 -13.35
C GLY A 91 -5.10 -2.34 -14.06
N THR A 92 -5.29 -1.08 -13.62
CA THR A 92 -6.13 -0.10 -14.32
C THR A 92 -5.39 0.70 -15.40
N GLN A 93 -4.10 0.44 -15.65
CA GLN A 93 -3.37 1.12 -16.75
C GLN A 93 -3.55 0.42 -18.10
N ASP A 94 -3.96 -0.85 -18.10
CA ASP A 94 -4.14 -1.65 -19.30
C ASP A 94 -5.53 -2.31 -19.27
N ASP A 95 -6.38 -1.90 -20.21
CA ASP A 95 -7.77 -2.35 -20.31
C ASP A 95 -7.91 -3.68 -21.06
N VAL A 96 -6.83 -4.23 -21.62
CA VAL A 96 -6.86 -5.44 -22.46
C VAL A 96 -6.06 -6.57 -21.82
N HIS A 97 -4.85 -6.29 -21.33
CA HIS A 97 -3.92 -7.30 -20.85
C HIS A 97 -3.56 -7.14 -19.36
N SER A 98 -4.54 -6.86 -18.51
CA SER A 98 -4.36 -6.75 -17.06
C SER A 98 -4.95 -7.91 -16.26
N TRP A 99 -4.44 -8.06 -15.03
CA TRP A 99 -4.96 -9.02 -14.06
C TRP A 99 -6.46 -8.82 -13.77
N LEU A 100 -6.96 -7.57 -13.82
CA LEU A 100 -8.40 -7.27 -13.63
C LEU A 100 -9.26 -7.89 -14.73
N GLN A 101 -8.80 -7.81 -15.98
CA GLN A 101 -9.53 -8.31 -17.13
C GLN A 101 -9.44 -9.83 -17.21
N LYS A 102 -8.25 -10.39 -17.04
CA LYS A 102 -8.05 -11.86 -17.07
C LYS A 102 -8.86 -12.59 -16.00
N THR A 103 -9.00 -12.00 -14.82
CA THR A 103 -9.80 -12.59 -13.73
C THR A 103 -11.29 -12.25 -13.80
N GLY A 104 -11.72 -11.41 -14.74
CA GLY A 104 -13.13 -11.01 -14.90
C GLY A 104 -13.67 -10.15 -13.75
N ILE A 105 -12.81 -9.66 -12.85
CA ILE A 105 -13.24 -8.90 -11.67
C ILE A 105 -13.43 -7.41 -11.94
N SER A 106 -13.06 -6.94 -13.14
CA SER A 106 -13.17 -5.54 -13.55
C SER A 106 -14.60 -4.99 -13.36
N GLN A 107 -15.62 -5.84 -13.56
CA GLN A 107 -17.04 -5.49 -13.43
C GLN A 107 -17.62 -5.72 -12.03
N ARG A 108 -16.82 -6.14 -11.04
CA ARG A 108 -17.28 -6.38 -9.66
C ARG A 108 -17.26 -5.09 -8.84
N ASP A 109 -17.87 -5.14 -7.66
CA ASP A 109 -17.88 -4.02 -6.72
C ASP A 109 -16.47 -3.61 -6.30
N ASP A 110 -16.30 -2.33 -5.96
CA ASP A 110 -15.01 -1.76 -5.56
C ASP A 110 -14.46 -2.40 -4.28
N VAL A 111 -15.35 -2.82 -3.37
CA VAL A 111 -14.97 -3.58 -2.18
C VAL A 111 -14.32 -4.90 -2.59
N PHE A 112 -14.91 -5.62 -3.54
CA PHE A 112 -14.38 -6.89 -4.02
C PHE A 112 -12.99 -6.71 -4.65
N LYS A 113 -12.84 -5.73 -5.55
CA LYS A 113 -11.55 -5.38 -6.17
C LYS A 113 -10.48 -5.05 -5.14
N TYR A 114 -10.82 -4.23 -4.14
CA TYR A 114 -9.90 -3.87 -3.06
C TYR A 114 -9.51 -5.09 -2.22
N THR A 115 -10.47 -5.90 -1.78
CA THR A 115 -10.19 -7.09 -0.96
C THR A 115 -9.36 -8.12 -1.72
N THR A 116 -9.59 -8.29 -3.04
CA THR A 116 -8.78 -9.17 -3.88
C THR A 116 -7.34 -8.65 -4.03
N ALA A 117 -7.15 -7.35 -4.27
CA ALA A 117 -5.82 -6.76 -4.34
C ALA A 117 -5.07 -6.84 -3.00
N LEU A 118 -5.79 -6.70 -1.87
CA LEU A 118 -5.23 -6.84 -0.52
C LEU A 118 -4.89 -8.30 -0.20
N HIS A 119 -5.73 -9.26 -0.60
CA HIS A 119 -5.42 -10.67 -0.44
C HIS A 119 -4.17 -11.04 -1.25
N TRP A 120 -4.08 -10.57 -2.51
CA TRP A 120 -2.90 -10.77 -3.35
C TRP A 120 -1.63 -10.17 -2.73
N SER A 121 -1.70 -8.99 -2.10
CA SER A 121 -0.53 -8.41 -1.45
C SER A 121 -0.10 -9.24 -0.24
N LEU A 122 -1.06 -9.72 0.56
CA LEU A 122 -0.79 -10.53 1.75
C LEU A 122 -0.14 -11.87 1.38
N THR A 123 -0.55 -12.50 0.28
CA THR A 123 0.03 -13.77 -0.18
C THR A 123 1.50 -13.63 -0.59
N GLN A 124 2.00 -12.42 -0.86
CA GLN A 124 3.43 -12.18 -1.11
C GLN A 124 4.27 -12.25 0.19
N PHE A 125 3.69 -11.92 1.34
CA PHE A 125 4.37 -11.96 2.65
C PHE A 125 4.23 -13.32 3.33
N THR A 126 3.07 -13.96 3.18
CA THR A 126 2.81 -15.31 3.67
C THR A 126 2.44 -16.16 2.46
N PRO A 127 3.35 -17.03 1.97
CA PRO A 127 3.07 -17.85 0.80
C PRO A 127 1.73 -18.57 0.95
N ALA A 128 0.75 -18.12 0.19
CA ALA A 128 -0.63 -18.61 0.21
C ALA A 128 -1.13 -18.71 -1.23
N SER A 129 -2.04 -19.63 -1.49
CA SER A 129 -2.59 -19.82 -2.83
C SER A 129 -3.50 -18.64 -3.20
N MET A 130 -3.36 -18.14 -4.43
CA MET A 130 -4.14 -17.04 -4.96
C MET A 130 -4.29 -17.19 -6.47
N ASP A 131 -5.50 -16.99 -6.99
CA ASP A 131 -5.82 -17.12 -8.42
C ASP A 131 -5.37 -15.90 -9.26
N VAL A 132 -4.95 -14.83 -8.60
CA VAL A 132 -4.50 -13.58 -9.25
C VAL A 132 -3.00 -13.65 -9.52
N SER A 133 -2.62 -13.50 -10.79
CA SER A 133 -1.23 -13.50 -11.24
C SER A 133 -0.99 -12.40 -12.28
N ALA A 134 0.26 -11.95 -12.38
CA ALA A 134 0.67 -10.94 -13.37
C ALA A 134 0.45 -11.44 -14.81
N THR A 135 -0.16 -10.60 -15.64
CA THR A 135 -0.51 -10.89 -17.04
C THR A 135 0.33 -10.10 -18.04
N ASN A 136 0.93 -9.00 -17.61
CA ASN A 136 1.82 -8.17 -18.42
C ASN A 136 3.17 -7.92 -17.73
N THR A 137 4.09 -7.30 -18.47
CA THR A 137 5.46 -7.04 -18.00
C THR A 137 5.50 -6.06 -16.81
N ALA A 138 4.64 -5.04 -16.79
CA ALA A 138 4.62 -4.04 -15.71
C ALA A 138 4.16 -4.67 -14.38
N GLU A 139 3.07 -5.45 -14.42
CA GLU A 139 2.59 -6.25 -13.30
C GLU A 139 3.65 -7.25 -12.82
N ARG A 140 4.39 -7.88 -13.74
CA ARG A 140 5.42 -8.86 -13.40
C ARG A 140 6.62 -8.20 -12.72
N ILE A 141 7.09 -7.06 -13.21
CA ILE A 141 8.13 -6.26 -12.56
C ILE A 141 7.69 -5.85 -11.15
N TYR A 142 6.46 -5.36 -11.01
CA TYR A 142 5.92 -4.97 -9.72
C TYR A 142 5.86 -6.15 -8.73
N SER A 143 5.39 -7.30 -9.19
CA SER A 143 5.34 -8.54 -8.40
C SER A 143 6.72 -8.95 -7.89
N ILE A 144 7.74 -8.91 -8.76
CA ILE A 144 9.13 -9.25 -8.38
C ILE A 144 9.66 -8.30 -7.29
N VAL A 145 9.43 -7.00 -7.44
CA VAL A 145 9.87 -6.01 -6.43
C VAL A 145 9.17 -6.24 -5.10
N VAL A 146 7.86 -6.52 -5.12
CA VAL A 146 7.07 -6.81 -3.91
C VAL A 146 7.55 -8.10 -3.25
N LEU A 147 7.83 -9.16 -4.01
CA LEU A 147 8.34 -10.43 -3.47
C LEU A 147 9.68 -10.26 -2.75
N LEU A 148 10.63 -9.51 -3.33
CA LEU A 148 11.92 -9.23 -2.68
C LEU A 148 11.73 -8.42 -1.39
N PHE A 149 10.87 -7.41 -1.43
CA PHE A 149 10.53 -6.60 -0.25
C PHE A 149 9.85 -7.45 0.85
N ALA A 150 8.93 -8.31 0.46
CA ALA A 150 8.20 -9.19 1.36
C ALA A 150 9.12 -10.20 2.04
N LEU A 151 10.08 -10.79 1.31
CA LEU A 151 11.09 -11.69 1.86
C LEU A 151 11.92 -11.03 2.97
N VAL A 152 12.43 -9.82 2.72
CA VAL A 152 13.23 -9.07 3.70
C VAL A 152 12.40 -8.69 4.92
N THR A 153 11.15 -8.28 4.71
CA THR A 153 10.28 -7.83 5.80
C THR A 153 9.82 -9.01 6.66
N PHE A 154 9.45 -10.13 6.04
CA PHE A 154 9.02 -11.34 6.73
C PHE A 154 10.14 -11.96 7.56
N THR A 155 11.35 -12.06 7.01
CA THR A 155 12.52 -12.56 7.76
C THR A 155 12.82 -11.68 8.98
N SER A 156 12.80 -10.35 8.80
CA SER A 156 12.99 -9.39 9.90
C SER A 156 11.91 -9.52 11.00
N PHE A 157 10.66 -9.79 10.59
CA PHE A 157 9.54 -10.02 11.50
C PHE A 157 9.75 -11.27 12.36
N VAL A 158 10.09 -12.40 11.73
CA VAL A 158 10.37 -13.66 12.44
C VAL A 158 11.56 -13.52 13.40
N SER A 159 12.63 -12.82 12.99
CA SER A 159 13.77 -12.54 13.87
C SER A 159 13.35 -11.72 15.10
N SER A 160 12.52 -10.69 14.91
CA SER A 160 12.06 -9.83 16.02
C SER A 160 11.22 -10.59 17.05
N ILE A 161 10.38 -11.54 16.60
CA ILE A 161 9.64 -12.45 17.48
C ILE A 161 10.60 -13.38 18.22
N THR A 162 11.52 -14.01 17.51
CA THR A 162 12.49 -14.95 18.10
C THR A 162 13.33 -14.29 19.19
N THR A 163 13.84 -13.08 18.94
CA THR A 163 14.58 -12.29 19.94
C THR A 163 13.71 -11.96 21.15
N SER A 164 12.46 -11.56 20.93
CA SER A 164 11.52 -11.25 22.02
C SER A 164 11.19 -12.49 22.87
N MET A 165 10.98 -13.65 22.25
CA MET A 165 10.78 -14.91 22.98
C MET A 165 12.02 -15.33 23.77
N THR A 166 13.22 -15.08 23.24
CA THR A 166 14.49 -15.38 23.93
C THR A 166 14.68 -14.49 25.15
N ASN A 167 14.29 -13.21 25.06
CA ASN A 167 14.37 -12.27 26.17
C ASN A 167 13.35 -12.56 27.28
N LEU A 168 12.19 -13.13 26.94
CA LEU A 168 11.18 -13.55 27.93
C LEU A 168 11.57 -14.82 28.72
N ARG A 169 12.55 -15.59 28.22
CA ARG A 169 13.04 -16.81 28.86
C ARG A 169 14.21 -16.57 29.83
N LYS A 170 14.79 -15.37 29.83
CA LYS A 170 15.82 -14.94 30.78
C LYS A 170 15.16 -14.23 31.96
#